data_AF-A0ABD0PS36-F1
#
_entry.id   AF-A0ABD0PS36-F1
#
_cell.length_a   1.000
_cell.length_b   1.000
_cell.length_c   1.000
_cell.angle_alpha   90.00
_cell.angle_beta   90.00
_cell.angle_gamma   90.00
#
_symmetry.space_group_name_H-M   'P 1'
#
loop_
_entity.id
_entity.type
_entity.pdbx_description
1 polymer ?
#
loop_
_entity_poly.entity_id
_entity_poly.type
_entity_poly.pdbx_seq_one_letter_code
_entity_poly.pdbx_strand_id
1 'polypeptide(L)'
;DEYQDVPDNPERTDLFPCVLGSEGFNSGKHCWDVEVGDNTYWSLGITTPSNQRKGKVFFNTNVWRVRYMDSEYSSKSSDQPYTHLTVKVKLQCVRVHLDYDRGKVSFSDPLTNICL
;
A
#
# COMPACT_ATOMS: atom_id res chain seq x y z
N ASP A 1 19.86 2.90 6.96
CA ASP A 1 19.33 3.92 6.03
C ASP A 1 19.98 5.24 6.31
N GLU A 2 20.48 5.89 5.26
CA GLU A 2 21.01 7.25 5.32
C GLU A 2 20.02 8.20 4.64
N TYR A 3 19.83 9.38 5.21
CA TYR A 3 18.99 10.41 4.61
C TYR A 3 19.73 11.05 3.43
N GLN A 4 19.07 11.07 2.27
CA GLN A 4 19.57 11.80 1.11
C GLN A 4 19.12 13.27 1.20
N ASP A 5 20.02 14.19 0.83
CA ASP A 5 19.70 15.61 0.74
C ASP A 5 18.89 15.89 -0.54
N VAL A 6 17.56 15.82 -0.39
CA VAL A 6 16.59 16.00 -1.46
C VAL A 6 15.58 17.08 -1.07
N PRO A 7 15.05 17.86 -2.03
CA PRO A 7 14.14 18.97 -1.71
C PRO A 7 12.89 18.52 -0.95
N ASP A 8 12.46 19.31 0.05
CA ASP A 8 11.24 19.09 0.81
C ASP A 8 10.01 19.66 0.08
N ASN A 9 9.68 19.09 -1.06
CA ASN A 9 8.51 19.48 -1.84
C ASN A 9 7.20 18.96 -1.22
N PRO A 10 6.04 19.61 -1.48
CA PRO A 10 4.75 19.22 -0.90
C PRO A 10 4.34 17.77 -1.19
N GLU A 11 4.79 17.23 -2.32
CA GLU A 11 4.46 15.88 -2.77
C GLU A 11 5.20 14.78 -2.00
N ARG A 12 6.29 15.12 -1.30
CA ARG A 12 7.13 14.17 -0.55
C ARG A 12 6.52 13.81 0.80
N THR A 13 6.57 12.53 1.17
CA THR A 13 6.37 12.10 2.56
C THR A 13 7.66 12.29 3.35
N ASP A 14 7.59 13.05 4.43
CA ASP A 14 8.75 13.45 5.25
C ASP A 14 9.09 12.42 6.34
N LEU A 15 8.06 11.82 6.96
CA LEU A 15 8.21 10.94 8.11
C LEU A 15 8.24 9.47 7.74
N PHE A 16 7.46 9.07 6.73
CA PHE A 16 7.33 7.68 6.32
C PHE A 16 8.10 7.43 5.02
N PRO A 17 8.85 6.31 4.91
CA PRO A 17 9.56 5.93 3.69
C PRO A 17 8.55 5.40 2.66
N CYS A 18 7.81 6.32 2.04
CA CYS A 18 6.74 6.01 1.10
C CYS A 18 6.96 6.78 -0.20
N VAL A 19 6.56 6.15 -1.30
CA VAL A 19 6.54 6.78 -2.62
C VAL A 19 5.18 6.49 -3.24
N LEU A 20 4.70 7.42 -4.07
CA LEU A 20 3.46 7.28 -4.81
C LEU A 20 3.74 6.96 -6.27
N GLY A 21 2.82 6.23 -6.91
CA GLY A 21 2.81 6.12 -8.36
C GLY A 21 2.66 7.50 -9.02
N SER A 22 3.13 7.60 -10.25
CA SER A 22 3.09 8.85 -11.03
C SER A 22 1.68 9.26 -11.43
N GLU A 23 0.78 8.29 -11.60
CA GLU A 23 -0.57 8.51 -12.11
C GLU A 23 -1.62 8.17 -11.06
N GLY A 24 -2.66 9.02 -11.00
CA GLY A 24 -3.86 8.77 -10.23
C GLY A 24 -4.98 8.22 -11.10
N PHE A 25 -5.95 7.57 -10.48
CA PHE A 25 -7.13 7.01 -11.14
C PHE A 25 -8.38 7.83 -10.80
N ASN A 26 -9.29 7.99 -11.77
CA ASN A 26 -10.53 8.74 -11.59
C ASN A 26 -11.80 7.96 -12.02
N SER A 27 -11.65 6.75 -12.55
CA SER A 27 -12.73 5.87 -13.02
C SER A 27 -12.17 4.49 -13.39
N GLY A 28 -13.02 3.49 -13.53
CA GLY A 28 -12.69 2.20 -14.13
C GLY A 28 -12.03 1.20 -13.18
N LYS A 29 -11.51 0.12 -13.78
CA LYS A 29 -10.82 -0.97 -13.09
C LYS A 29 -9.35 -1.02 -13.49
N HIS A 30 -8.49 -1.07 -12.49
CA HIS A 30 -7.04 -1.05 -12.66
C HIS A 30 -6.42 -2.21 -11.90
N CYS A 31 -5.32 -2.74 -12.43
CA CYS A 31 -4.52 -3.72 -11.72
C CYS A 31 -3.05 -3.56 -12.05
N TRP A 32 -2.21 -3.81 -11.06
CA TRP A 32 -0.76 -3.84 -11.20
C TRP A 32 -0.18 -4.82 -10.21
N ASP A 33 0.99 -5.33 -10.55
CA ASP A 33 1.74 -6.30 -9.75
C ASP A 33 2.95 -5.61 -9.14
N VAL A 34 3.21 -5.91 -7.88
CA VAL A 34 4.41 -5.44 -7.19
C VAL A 34 5.19 -6.63 -6.70
N GLU A 35 6.38 -6.81 -7.27
CA GLU A 35 7.35 -7.79 -6.79
C GLU A 35 7.90 -7.33 -5.45
N VAL A 36 7.61 -8.11 -4.41
CA VAL A 36 8.10 -7.87 -3.05
C VAL A 36 9.29 -8.77 -2.73
N GLY A 37 9.48 -9.85 -3.49
CA GLY A 37 10.60 -10.77 -3.34
C GLY A 37 10.74 -11.30 -1.91
N ASP A 38 12.00 -11.43 -1.48
CA ASP A 38 12.32 -11.89 -0.14
C ASP A 38 12.36 -10.79 0.93
N ASN A 39 11.92 -9.56 0.61
CA ASN A 39 11.90 -8.45 1.56
C ASN A 39 11.13 -8.84 2.84
N THR A 40 11.71 -8.49 3.98
CA THR A 40 11.14 -8.76 5.32
C THR A 40 10.26 -7.63 5.82
N TYR A 41 10.28 -6.49 5.12
CA TYR A 41 9.54 -5.30 5.47
C TYR A 41 9.06 -4.58 4.21
N TRP A 42 7.74 -4.49 4.02
CA TRP A 42 7.14 -3.71 2.94
C TRP A 42 5.69 -3.34 3.27
N SER A 43 5.20 -2.28 2.62
CA SER A 43 3.79 -1.92 2.62
C SER A 43 3.38 -1.43 1.25
N LEU A 44 2.21 -1.87 0.80
CA LEU A 44 1.67 -1.59 -0.53
C LEU A 44 0.20 -1.20 -0.40
N GLY A 45 -0.25 -0.25 -1.20
CA GLY A 45 -1.61 0.23 -1.10
C GLY A 45 -1.92 1.38 -2.03
N ILE A 46 -3.05 2.02 -1.74
CA ILE A 46 -3.51 3.21 -2.44
C ILE A 46 -3.84 4.31 -1.43
N THR A 47 -3.81 5.55 -1.90
CA THR A 47 -4.24 6.72 -1.15
C THR A 47 -4.95 7.70 -2.06
N THR A 48 -5.64 8.68 -1.48
CA THR A 48 -6.31 9.74 -2.22
C THR A 48 -5.35 10.91 -2.49
N PRO A 49 -5.57 11.70 -3.56
CA PRO A 49 -4.76 12.90 -3.82
C PRO A 49 -4.89 13.95 -2.70
N SER A 50 -5.98 13.92 -1.93
CA SER A 50 -6.25 14.83 -0.81
C SER A 50 -5.58 14.43 0.51
N ASN A 51 -4.90 13.28 0.58
CA ASN A 51 -4.28 12.81 1.82
C ASN A 51 -3.09 13.69 2.24
N GLN A 52 -2.96 13.93 3.54
CA GLN A 52 -1.88 14.74 4.11
C GLN A 52 -0.57 13.96 4.10
N ARG A 53 0.42 14.44 3.34
CA ARG A 53 1.70 13.74 3.12
C ARG A 53 2.74 13.98 4.21
N LYS A 54 2.54 14.99 5.05
CA LYS A 54 3.52 15.43 6.06
C LYS A 54 3.15 14.96 7.46
N GLY A 55 4.16 14.61 8.24
CA GLY A 55 4.07 14.24 9.64
C GLY A 55 3.36 12.90 9.90
N LYS A 56 2.92 12.72 11.15
CA LYS A 56 2.38 11.45 11.67
C LYS A 56 1.00 11.07 11.13
N VAL A 57 0.34 11.97 10.39
CA VAL A 57 -1.06 11.83 10.03
C VAL A 57 -1.31 11.07 8.73
N PHE A 58 -0.27 10.79 7.93
CA PHE A 58 -0.41 10.16 6.61
C PHE A 58 -1.17 8.82 6.63
N PHE A 59 -1.00 8.02 7.70
CA PHE A 59 -1.68 6.72 7.86
C PHE A 59 -2.93 6.77 8.76
N ASN A 60 -3.40 7.96 9.11
CA ASN A 60 -4.60 8.10 9.94
C ASN A 60 -5.88 7.93 9.13
N THR A 61 -5.89 8.41 7.87
CA THR A 61 -7.06 8.35 6.98
C THR A 61 -6.63 8.09 5.55
N ASN A 62 -7.59 7.78 4.67
CA ASN A 62 -7.41 7.77 3.21
C ASN A 62 -6.25 6.90 2.69
N VAL A 63 -5.90 5.84 3.42
CA VAL A 63 -4.92 4.84 2.98
C VAL A 63 -5.53 3.46 3.14
N TRP A 64 -5.50 2.68 2.06
CA TRP A 64 -5.87 1.27 2.06
C TRP A 64 -4.64 0.47 1.67
N ARG A 65 -4.16 -0.38 2.58
CA ARG A 65 -2.88 -1.05 2.41
C ARG A 65 -2.83 -2.45 3.00
N VAL A 66 -1.91 -3.24 2.45
CA VAL A 66 -1.35 -4.44 3.06
C VAL A 66 0.11 -4.18 3.44
N ARG A 67 0.59 -4.92 4.43
CA ARG A 67 1.95 -4.83 4.94
C ARG A 67 2.45 -6.20 5.32
N TYR A 68 3.74 -6.41 5.13
CA TYR A 68 4.50 -7.49 5.74
C TYR A 68 5.57 -6.88 6.65
N MET A 69 5.56 -7.24 7.93
CA MET A 69 6.57 -6.86 8.91
C MET A 69 6.62 -7.92 10.02
N ASP A 70 7.80 -8.17 10.57
CA ASP A 70 8.00 -9.09 11.71
C ASP A 70 7.43 -10.48 11.45
N SER A 71 7.55 -10.95 10.20
CA SER A 71 6.99 -12.21 9.71
C SER A 71 5.46 -12.30 9.68
N GLU A 72 4.75 -11.18 9.84
CA GLU A 72 3.30 -11.13 9.84
C GLU A 72 2.75 -10.28 8.69
N TYR A 73 1.65 -10.75 8.11
CA TYR A 73 0.86 -9.98 7.15
C TYR A 73 -0.26 -9.24 7.88
N SER A 74 -0.49 -7.99 7.52
CA SER A 74 -1.61 -7.21 8.04
C SER A 74 -2.20 -6.29 6.98
N SER A 75 -3.48 -5.98 7.12
CA SER A 75 -4.15 -4.92 6.35
C SER A 75 -4.63 -3.81 7.27
N LYS A 76 -4.74 -2.60 6.71
CA LYS A 76 -5.39 -1.45 7.34
C LYS A 76 -6.11 -0.65 6.27
N SER A 77 -7.32 -0.20 6.59
CA SER A 77 -8.04 0.82 5.83
C SER A 77 -8.38 2.02 6.72
N SER A 78 -8.84 3.11 6.13
CA SER A 78 -9.23 4.32 6.89
C SER A 78 -10.30 4.02 7.95
N ASP A 79 -11.23 3.11 7.63
CA ASP A 79 -12.43 2.87 8.43
C ASP A 79 -12.38 1.55 9.20
N GLN A 80 -11.27 0.81 9.11
CA GLN A 80 -11.11 -0.49 9.77
C GLN A 80 -9.81 -0.57 10.57
N PRO A 81 -9.83 -1.27 11.72
CA PRO A 81 -8.62 -1.51 12.49
C PRO A 81 -7.61 -2.36 11.71
N TYR A 82 -6.40 -2.43 12.24
CA TYR A 82 -5.43 -3.42 11.76
C TYR A 82 -6.02 -4.82 11.85
N THR A 83 -5.91 -5.57 10.75
CA THR A 83 -6.35 -6.95 10.66
C THR A 83 -5.15 -7.81 10.31
N HIS A 84 -4.85 -8.82 11.14
CA HIS A 84 -3.82 -9.81 10.83
C HIS A 84 -4.33 -10.76 9.75
N LEU A 85 -3.47 -11.08 8.79
CA LEU A 85 -3.81 -11.92 7.65
C LEU A 85 -3.03 -13.24 7.73
N THR A 86 -3.75 -14.34 7.59
CA THR A 86 -3.14 -15.68 7.57
C THR A 86 -2.75 -16.03 6.14
N VAL A 87 -1.48 -15.83 5.80
CA VAL A 87 -0.92 -16.20 4.50
C VAL A 87 -0.03 -17.44 4.68
N LYS A 88 -0.37 -18.54 4.00
CA LYS A 88 0.31 -19.84 4.17
C LYS A 88 1.73 -19.86 3.59
N VAL A 89 1.94 -19.12 2.51
CA VAL A 89 3.21 -19.06 1.78
C VAL A 89 3.63 -17.60 1.69
N LYS A 90 4.90 -17.31 1.97
CA LYS A 90 5.43 -15.95 1.84
C LYS A 90 5.25 -15.47 0.40
N LEU A 91 4.56 -14.35 0.23
CA LEU A 91 4.31 -13.72 -1.06
C LEU A 91 5.61 -13.20 -1.66
N GLN A 92 5.82 -13.51 -2.93
CA GLN A 92 6.90 -12.96 -3.75
C GLN A 92 6.41 -11.79 -4.61
N CYS A 93 5.10 -11.76 -4.89
CA CYS A 93 4.43 -10.71 -5.63
C CYS A 93 3.04 -10.46 -5.05
N VAL A 94 2.61 -9.21 -5.07
CA VAL A 94 1.27 -8.80 -4.64
C VAL A 94 0.59 -8.10 -5.81
N ARG A 95 -0.57 -8.61 -6.22
CA ARG A 95 -1.45 -7.93 -7.17
C ARG A 95 -2.38 -7.00 -6.43
N VAL A 96 -2.42 -5.75 -6.86
CA VAL A 96 -3.41 -4.77 -6.39
C VAL A 96 -4.49 -4.65 -7.45
N HIS A 97 -5.75 -4.75 -7.02
CA HIS A 97 -6.91 -4.51 -7.85
C HIS A 97 -7.67 -3.30 -7.31
N LEU A 98 -7.85 -2.29 -8.15
CA LEU A 98 -8.69 -1.13 -7.88
C LEU A 98 -9.93 -1.19 -8.78
N ASP A 99 -11.10 -1.30 -8.17
CA ASP A 99 -12.40 -1.09 -8.80
C ASP A 99 -12.89 0.29 -8.35
N TYR A 100 -12.47 1.34 -9.07
CA TYR A 100 -12.74 2.72 -8.69
C TYR A 100 -14.23 3.01 -8.70
N ASP A 101 -14.94 2.52 -9.71
CA ASP A 101 -16.38 2.74 -9.90
C ASP A 101 -17.22 2.14 -8.75
N ARG A 102 -16.71 1.08 -8.11
CA ARG A 102 -17.36 0.44 -6.94
C ARG A 102 -16.73 0.81 -5.61
N GLY A 103 -15.73 1.69 -5.60
CA GLY A 103 -15.01 2.10 -4.40
C GLY A 103 -14.33 0.94 -3.66
N LYS A 104 -13.82 -0.06 -4.40
CA LYS A 104 -13.21 -1.25 -3.81
C LYS A 104 -11.75 -1.40 -4.22
N VAL A 105 -10.91 -1.71 -3.23
CA VAL A 105 -9.56 -2.22 -3.45
C VAL A 105 -9.44 -3.62 -2.87
N SER A 106 -8.72 -4.50 -3.56
CA SER A 106 -8.39 -5.84 -3.07
C SER A 106 -6.96 -6.21 -3.42
N PHE A 107 -6.36 -7.07 -2.60
CA PHE A 107 -5.00 -7.54 -2.75
C PHE A 107 -5.02 -9.05 -2.91
N SER A 108 -4.18 -9.59 -3.78
CA SER A 108 -4.09 -11.03 -4.00
C SER A 108 -2.69 -11.47 -4.36
N ASP A 109 -2.43 -12.76 -4.20
CA ASP A 109 -1.30 -13.42 -4.83
C ASP A 109 -1.63 -13.65 -6.32
N PRO A 110 -0.86 -13.10 -7.27
CA PRO A 110 -1.13 -13.28 -8.70
C PRO A 110 -0.97 -14.73 -9.19
N LEU A 111 -0.21 -15.57 -8.49
CA LEU A 111 0.04 -16.97 -8.87
C LEU A 111 -1.04 -17.90 -8.36
N THR A 112 -1.46 -17.73 -7.11
CA THR A 112 -2.45 -18.60 -6.48
C THR A 112 -3.88 -18.06 -6.57
N ASN A 113 -4.05 -16.79 -6.97
CA ASN A 113 -5.30 -16.02 -6.90
C ASN A 113 -5.96 -16.03 -5.50
N ILE A 114 -5.17 -16.29 -4.45
CA ILE A 114 -5.66 -16.20 -3.07
C ILE A 114 -5.76 -14.71 -2.73
N CYS A 115 -6.96 -14.28 -2.34
CA CYS A 115 -7.18 -12.93 -1.82
C CYS A 115 -6.57 -12.83 -0.42
N LEU A 116 -5.82 -11.75 -0.20
CA LEU A 116 -5.31 -11.34 1.11
C LEU A 116 -6.40 -10.61 1.90
#